data_AF-A0A6I8UMM8-F1
#
_entry.id   AF-A0A6I8UMM8-F1
#
_cell.length_a   1.000
_cell.length_b   1.000
_cell.length_c   1.000
_cell.angle_alpha   90.00
_cell.angle_beta   90.00
_cell.angle_gamma   90.00
#
_symmetry.space_group_name_H-M   'P 1'
#
loop_
_entity.id
_entity.type
_entity.pdbx_description
1 polymer ?
#
loop_
_entity_poly.entity_id
_entity_poly.type
_entity_poly.pdbx_seq_one_letter_code
_entity_poly.pdbx_strand_id
1 'polypeptide(L)'
;MSKHAGGNHRGNAHKKRLPQVAVDEDNPIVQAFRNYSIELTTKHDRHERIVKLSRDITIESKRIIFTLHSIDSRKQNKEKILEEAQKRLQKLIEVNFRAIALELRDQDVYQFRNAYSAGLQEFIEAYTYMEYLSRDDNDETPKSVSDWQALQSVMQYVEDPSKAKDEGASVEEMDVDEEKGGEEGQAKKFQFFIDPTEYVLGLSDLTGELMRRCINSLGSGDTDTCMETCSTLQMFYTGYISLNLQRARELWRKITTMRQSVLKAENVCYNVKVRGGEAAIWGSNFDQKPAEDVDEGFY
;
A
#
# COMPACT_ATOMS: atom_id res chain seq x y z
N MET A 1 18.01 -53.69 54.09
CA MET A 1 16.81 -53.14 54.78
C MET A 1 16.23 -52.04 53.88
N SER A 2 15.41 -52.35 52.87
CA SER A 2 13.93 -52.45 52.85
C SER A 2 13.16 -51.17 53.25
N LYS A 3 12.60 -50.42 52.28
CA LYS A 3 11.13 -50.27 51.99
C LYS A 3 10.81 -49.07 51.05
N HIS A 4 9.61 -49.13 50.43
CA HIS A 4 8.95 -48.26 49.43
C HIS A 4 9.20 -48.68 47.97
N ALA A 5 8.44 -49.58 47.31
CA ALA A 5 7.02 -49.93 47.29
C ALA A 5 6.08 -48.90 46.62
N GLY A 6 5.45 -49.31 45.52
CA GLY A 6 4.13 -48.84 45.10
C GLY A 6 4.04 -48.27 43.68
N GLY A 7 3.75 -49.13 42.70
CA GLY A 7 3.40 -48.70 41.35
C GLY A 7 2.02 -48.04 41.27
N ASN A 8 1.75 -47.35 40.16
CA ASN A 8 0.39 -47.19 39.66
C ASN A 8 0.41 -46.90 38.15
N HIS A 9 0.20 -47.95 37.35
CA HIS A 9 -0.34 -47.83 36.01
C HIS A 9 -1.77 -47.29 36.14
N ARG A 10 -2.01 -46.03 35.75
CA ARG A 10 -3.36 -45.51 35.55
C ARG A 10 -3.59 -45.29 34.06
N GLY A 11 -4.47 -46.14 33.54
CA GLY A 11 -4.84 -46.24 32.15
C GLY A 11 -5.38 -44.94 31.57
N ASN A 12 -5.10 -44.80 30.28
CA ASN A 12 -5.62 -43.76 29.40
C ASN A 12 -7.14 -43.95 29.26
N ALA A 13 -7.91 -43.32 30.13
CA ALA A 13 -9.36 -43.30 30.03
C ALA A 13 -9.76 -42.50 28.78
N HIS A 14 -10.27 -43.19 27.76
CA HIS A 14 -10.98 -42.57 26.65
C HIS A 14 -12.02 -41.59 27.22
N LYS A 15 -11.80 -40.28 27.03
CA LYS A 15 -12.84 -39.26 27.21
C LYS A 15 -14.03 -39.70 26.35
N LYS A 16 -15.09 -40.22 26.98
CA LYS A 16 -16.38 -40.43 26.33
C LYS A 16 -16.77 -39.10 25.70
N ARG A 17 -16.79 -39.04 24.37
CA ARG A 17 -17.43 -37.93 23.64
C ARG A 17 -18.84 -37.81 24.21
N LEU A 18 -19.17 -36.64 24.75
CA LEU A 18 -20.53 -36.32 25.17
C LEU A 18 -21.46 -36.60 23.98
N PRO A 19 -22.67 -37.13 24.21
CA PRO A 19 -23.63 -37.37 23.15
C PRO A 19 -23.85 -36.05 22.40
N GLN A 20 -23.78 -36.10 21.08
CA GLN A 20 -24.00 -34.95 20.21
C GLN A 20 -25.47 -34.55 20.38
N VAL A 21 -25.71 -33.55 21.23
CA VAL A 21 -27.04 -33.02 21.48
C VAL A 21 -27.55 -32.49 20.14
N ALA A 22 -28.66 -33.03 19.66
CA ALA A 22 -29.31 -32.54 18.46
C ALA A 22 -29.65 -31.07 18.69
N VAL A 23 -29.11 -30.20 17.84
CA VAL A 23 -29.39 -28.76 17.89
C VAL A 23 -30.80 -28.57 17.34
N ASP A 24 -31.65 -27.93 18.12
CA ASP A 24 -32.97 -27.52 17.69
C ASP A 24 -32.83 -26.30 16.76
N GLU A 25 -33.05 -26.50 15.46
CA GLU A 25 -32.92 -25.44 14.45
C GLU A 25 -34.05 -24.40 14.51
N ASP A 26 -35.15 -24.71 15.19
CA ASP A 26 -36.26 -23.77 15.41
C ASP A 26 -36.04 -22.88 16.64
N ASN A 27 -34.96 -23.11 17.40
CA ASN A 27 -34.61 -22.29 18.54
C ASN A 27 -34.26 -20.86 18.10
N PRO A 28 -34.92 -19.81 18.64
CA PRO A 28 -34.67 -18.42 18.24
C PRO A 28 -33.20 -17.98 18.40
N ILE A 29 -32.48 -18.53 19.38
CA ILE A 29 -31.06 -18.25 19.58
C ILE A 29 -30.24 -18.90 18.46
N VAL A 30 -30.53 -20.16 18.10
CA VAL A 30 -29.82 -20.84 17.01
C VAL A 30 -30.01 -20.07 15.71
N GLN A 31 -31.25 -19.68 15.38
CA GLN A 31 -31.55 -18.86 14.20
C GLN A 31 -30.82 -17.51 14.20
N ALA A 32 -30.77 -16.82 15.34
CA ALA A 32 -30.00 -15.58 15.46
C ALA A 32 -28.50 -15.80 15.18
N PHE A 33 -27.90 -16.86 15.74
CA PHE A 33 -26.49 -17.20 15.46
C PHE A 33 -26.25 -17.65 14.02
N ARG A 34 -27.23 -18.25 13.34
CA ARG A 34 -27.15 -18.53 11.89
C ARG A 34 -27.06 -17.22 11.11
N ASN A 35 -27.92 -16.24 11.43
CA ASN A 35 -27.89 -14.92 10.77
C ASN A 35 -26.57 -14.19 11.01
N TYR A 36 -26.07 -14.18 12.26
CA TYR A 36 -24.75 -13.62 12.55
C TYR A 36 -23.63 -14.33 11.81
N SER A 37 -23.71 -15.66 11.67
CA SER A 37 -22.73 -16.43 10.91
C SER A 37 -22.74 -16.05 9.44
N ILE A 38 -23.91 -15.84 8.83
CA ILE A 38 -24.03 -15.40 7.43
C ILE A 38 -23.38 -14.02 7.27
N GLU A 39 -23.75 -13.06 8.12
CA GLU A 39 -23.20 -11.70 8.07
C GLU A 39 -21.67 -11.67 8.21
N LEU A 40 -21.13 -12.40 9.20
CA LEU A 40 -19.69 -12.48 9.42
C LEU A 40 -18.96 -13.18 8.27
N THR A 41 -19.56 -14.22 7.69
CA THR A 41 -18.98 -14.94 6.54
C THR A 41 -18.95 -14.05 5.30
N THR A 42 -20.06 -13.38 4.97
CA THR A 42 -20.13 -12.44 3.85
C THR A 42 -19.10 -11.32 3.99
N LYS A 43 -18.95 -10.76 5.21
CA LYS A 43 -17.92 -9.75 5.49
C LYS A 43 -16.51 -10.30 5.31
N HIS A 44 -16.24 -11.51 5.81
CA HIS A 44 -14.93 -12.14 5.69
C HIS A 44 -14.59 -12.44 4.23
N ASP A 45 -15.53 -12.97 3.45
CA ASP A 45 -15.34 -13.25 2.04
C ASP A 45 -15.02 -11.97 1.25
N ARG A 46 -15.74 -10.87 1.54
CA ARG A 46 -15.43 -9.55 0.96
C ARG A 46 -14.02 -9.08 1.33
N HIS A 47 -13.66 -9.19 2.60
CA HIS A 47 -12.32 -8.85 3.07
C HIS A 47 -11.25 -9.63 2.29
N GLU A 48 -11.40 -10.93 2.13
CA GLU A 48 -10.44 -11.76 1.39
C GLU A 48 -10.38 -11.43 -0.11
N ARG A 49 -11.50 -11.05 -0.75
CA ARG A 49 -11.50 -10.56 -2.13
C ARG A 49 -10.71 -9.27 -2.26
N ILE A 50 -10.91 -8.32 -1.35
CA ILE A 50 -10.17 -7.04 -1.34
C ILE A 50 -8.68 -7.28 -1.07
N VAL A 51 -8.32 -8.15 -0.12
CA VAL A 51 -6.91 -8.49 0.17
C VAL A 51 -6.20 -9.05 -1.06
N LYS A 52 -6.87 -9.92 -1.85
CA LYS A 52 -6.30 -10.46 -3.09
C LYS A 52 -6.02 -9.35 -4.10
N LEU A 53 -7.00 -8.48 -4.37
CA LEU A 53 -6.83 -7.34 -5.26
C LEU A 53 -5.71 -6.40 -4.80
N SER A 54 -5.66 -6.10 -3.49
CA SER A 54 -4.62 -5.27 -2.89
C SER A 54 -3.23 -5.87 -3.05
N ARG A 55 -3.10 -7.20 -2.90
CA ARG A 55 -1.83 -7.91 -3.09
C ARG A 55 -1.35 -7.82 -4.54
N ASP A 56 -2.25 -7.96 -5.50
CA ASP A 56 -1.92 -7.85 -6.92
C ASP A 56 -1.47 -6.42 -7.27
N ILE A 57 -2.16 -5.39 -6.74
CA ILE A 57 -1.74 -3.98 -6.86
C ILE A 57 -0.35 -3.77 -6.26
N THR A 58 -0.09 -4.32 -5.06
CA THR A 58 1.21 -4.20 -4.39
C THR A 58 2.33 -4.80 -5.25
N ILE A 59 2.13 -6.01 -5.78
CA ILE A 59 3.13 -6.71 -6.60
C ILE A 59 3.43 -5.91 -7.87
N GLU A 60 2.38 -5.42 -8.54
CA GLU A 60 2.55 -4.69 -9.80
C GLU A 60 3.16 -3.31 -9.58
N SER A 61 2.77 -2.60 -8.51
CA SER A 61 3.35 -1.30 -8.14
C SER A 61 4.85 -1.41 -7.85
N LYS A 62 5.27 -2.46 -7.11
CA LYS A 62 6.71 -2.78 -6.93
C LYS A 62 7.43 -2.97 -8.24
N ARG A 63 6.85 -3.75 -9.16
CA ARG A 63 7.45 -3.97 -10.48
C ARG A 63 7.57 -2.68 -11.28
N ILE A 64 6.59 -1.78 -11.17
CA ILE A 64 6.64 -0.46 -11.81
C ILE A 64 7.79 0.36 -11.20
N ILE A 65 7.93 0.40 -9.88
CA ILE A 65 9.05 1.08 -9.19
C ILE A 65 10.40 0.52 -9.65
N PHE A 66 10.56 -0.81 -9.74
CA PHE A 66 11.77 -1.43 -10.28
C PHE A 66 12.04 -1.03 -11.74
N THR A 67 11.00 -0.97 -12.58
CA THR A 67 11.10 -0.49 -13.96
C THR A 67 11.55 0.98 -13.99
N LEU A 68 11.00 1.85 -13.14
CA LEU A 68 11.37 3.26 -13.04
C LEU A 68 12.84 3.46 -12.61
N HIS A 69 13.35 2.62 -11.70
CA HIS A 69 14.77 2.63 -11.32
C HIS A 69 15.74 2.30 -12.46
N SER A 70 15.25 1.74 -13.57
CA SER A 70 16.09 1.42 -14.73
C SER A 70 16.36 2.61 -15.67
N ILE A 71 15.78 3.78 -15.38
CA ILE A 71 16.03 5.04 -16.10
C ILE A 71 17.48 5.48 -15.89
N ASP A 72 18.22 5.61 -17.00
CA ASP A 72 19.62 6.05 -17.03
C ASP A 72 19.81 6.99 -18.22
N SER A 73 20.36 8.18 -17.96
CA SER A 73 20.63 9.21 -18.97
C SER A 73 21.47 8.70 -20.14
N ARG A 74 22.35 7.71 -19.90
CA ARG A 74 23.20 7.09 -20.94
C ARG A 74 22.43 6.20 -21.90
N LYS A 75 21.27 5.67 -21.49
CA LYS A 75 20.46 4.73 -22.29
C LYS A 75 19.40 5.42 -23.14
N GLN A 76 19.17 6.72 -22.93
CA GLN A 76 18.10 7.48 -23.59
C GLN A 76 16.74 6.75 -23.51
N ASN A 77 16.47 6.12 -22.38
CA ASN A 77 15.32 5.23 -22.17
C ASN A 77 14.20 5.86 -21.32
N LYS A 78 14.40 7.10 -20.82
CA LYS A 78 13.49 7.80 -19.91
C LYS A 78 12.05 7.81 -20.41
N GLU A 79 11.81 8.36 -21.61
CA GLU A 79 10.47 8.52 -22.17
C GLU A 79 9.73 7.18 -22.34
N LYS A 80 10.39 6.18 -22.93
CA LYS A 80 9.80 4.85 -23.13
C LYS A 80 9.44 4.17 -21.80
N ILE A 81 10.28 4.29 -20.79
CA ILE A 81 10.02 3.72 -19.46
C ILE A 81 8.87 4.44 -18.78
N LEU A 82 8.81 5.77 -18.86
CA LEU A 82 7.73 6.57 -18.28
C LEU A 82 6.39 6.24 -18.95
N GLU A 83 6.35 6.11 -20.28
CA GLU A 83 5.15 5.67 -20.99
C GLU A 83 4.69 4.27 -20.57
N GLU A 84 5.63 3.32 -20.41
CA GLU A 84 5.32 1.97 -19.95
C GLU A 84 4.74 1.99 -18.54
N ALA A 85 5.41 2.70 -17.62
CA ALA A 85 4.97 2.85 -16.23
C ALA A 85 3.57 3.50 -16.16
N GLN A 86 3.33 4.57 -16.92
CA GLN A 86 2.04 5.25 -16.98
C GLN A 86 0.93 4.30 -17.45
N LYS A 87 1.16 3.53 -18.52
CA LYS A 87 0.18 2.54 -19.02
C LYS A 87 -0.14 1.48 -17.97
N ARG A 88 0.87 1.00 -17.23
CA ARG A 88 0.70 -0.01 -16.19
C ARG A 88 -0.04 0.55 -14.96
N LEU A 89 0.28 1.76 -14.52
CA LEU A 89 -0.45 2.47 -13.46
C LEU A 89 -1.90 2.73 -13.86
N GLN A 90 -2.15 3.18 -15.09
CA GLN A 90 -3.50 3.40 -15.61
C GLN A 90 -4.31 2.11 -15.60
N LYS A 91 -3.72 0.98 -15.99
CA LYS A 91 -4.35 -0.33 -15.89
C LYS A 91 -4.70 -0.71 -14.44
N LEU A 92 -3.86 -0.37 -13.47
CA LEU A 92 -4.19 -0.58 -12.05
C LEU A 92 -5.43 0.22 -11.63
N ILE A 93 -5.52 1.49 -12.04
CA ILE A 93 -6.68 2.36 -11.78
C ILE A 93 -7.95 1.80 -12.42
N GLU A 94 -7.89 1.41 -13.69
CA GLU A 94 -9.06 1.01 -14.48
C GLU A 94 -9.59 -0.38 -14.11
N VAL A 95 -8.72 -1.29 -13.70
CA VAL A 95 -9.08 -2.70 -13.45
C VAL A 95 -9.16 -2.99 -11.95
N ASN A 96 -8.04 -2.83 -11.22
CA ASN A 96 -7.93 -3.33 -9.85
C ASN A 96 -8.60 -2.39 -8.85
N PHE A 97 -8.32 -1.09 -8.92
CA PHE A 97 -8.99 -0.11 -8.05
C PHE A 97 -10.48 0.00 -8.35
N ARG A 98 -10.88 -0.15 -9.62
CA ARG A 98 -12.30 -0.26 -10.00
C ARG A 98 -12.96 -1.48 -9.33
N ALA A 99 -12.31 -2.64 -9.33
CA ALA A 99 -12.84 -3.84 -8.68
C ALA A 99 -12.96 -3.66 -7.15
N ILE A 100 -11.97 -3.04 -6.50
CA ILE A 100 -12.06 -2.73 -5.06
C ILE A 100 -13.18 -1.73 -4.79
N ALA A 101 -13.31 -0.68 -5.61
CA ALA A 101 -14.38 0.31 -5.48
C ALA A 101 -15.78 -0.31 -5.63
N LEU A 102 -15.91 -1.33 -6.48
CA LEU A 102 -17.15 -2.08 -6.64
C LEU A 102 -17.46 -2.95 -5.40
N GLU A 103 -16.46 -3.63 -4.83
CA GLU A 103 -16.62 -4.42 -3.60
C GLU A 103 -16.97 -3.57 -2.36
N LEU A 104 -16.47 -2.34 -2.32
CA LEU A 104 -16.71 -1.37 -1.25
C LEU A 104 -17.98 -0.53 -1.45
N ARG A 105 -18.70 -0.76 -2.54
CA ARG A 105 -19.93 -0.04 -2.82
C ARG A 105 -20.96 -0.31 -1.71
N ASP A 106 -21.59 0.75 -1.22
CA ASP A 106 -22.58 0.70 -0.14
C ASP A 106 -22.03 0.06 1.16
N GLN A 107 -20.70 0.05 1.33
CA GLN A 107 -20.00 -0.39 2.53
C GLN A 107 -19.29 0.78 3.23
N ASP A 108 -19.00 0.63 4.51
CA ASP A 108 -18.06 1.52 5.20
C ASP A 108 -16.62 1.22 4.76
N VAL A 109 -16.03 2.16 4.01
CA VAL A 109 -14.66 2.06 3.48
C VAL A 109 -13.60 1.92 4.57
N TYR A 110 -13.84 2.45 5.77
CA TYR A 110 -12.89 2.38 6.88
C TYR A 110 -12.89 1.00 7.53
N GLN A 111 -14.02 0.27 7.47
CA GLN A 111 -14.11 -1.09 8.00
C GLN A 111 -13.16 -2.07 7.26
N PHE A 112 -12.92 -1.81 5.98
CA PHE A 112 -12.05 -2.62 5.12
C PHE A 112 -10.70 -1.96 4.82
N ARG A 113 -10.36 -0.83 5.47
CA ARG A 113 -9.11 -0.08 5.25
C ARG A 113 -7.88 -0.98 5.25
N ASN A 114 -7.76 -1.84 6.26
CA ASN A 114 -6.60 -2.73 6.40
C ASN A 114 -6.46 -3.73 5.24
N ALA A 115 -7.53 -4.03 4.52
CA ALA A 115 -7.52 -4.97 3.41
C ALA A 115 -6.87 -4.38 2.14
N TYR A 116 -7.06 -3.08 1.89
CA TYR A 116 -6.53 -2.40 0.69
C TYR A 116 -5.36 -1.44 0.96
N SER A 117 -5.12 -1.08 2.22
CA SER A 117 -4.12 -0.09 2.65
C SER A 117 -2.73 -0.34 2.04
N ALA A 118 -2.22 -1.57 2.12
CA ALA A 118 -0.90 -1.91 1.58
C ALA A 118 -0.80 -1.68 0.05
N GLY A 119 -1.82 -2.09 -0.70
CA GLY A 119 -1.85 -1.89 -2.15
C GLY A 119 -1.99 -0.43 -2.54
N LEU A 120 -2.79 0.33 -1.79
CA LEU A 120 -2.94 1.77 -2.00
C LEU A 120 -1.64 2.52 -1.74
N GLN A 121 -0.96 2.27 -0.61
CA GLN A 121 0.29 2.95 -0.27
C GLN A 121 1.38 2.68 -1.32
N GLU A 122 1.55 1.43 -1.74
CA GLU A 122 2.54 1.05 -2.76
C GLU A 122 2.21 1.66 -4.14
N PHE A 123 0.92 1.74 -4.50
CA PHE A 123 0.49 2.42 -5.71
C PHE A 123 0.82 3.92 -5.67
N ILE A 124 0.58 4.58 -4.53
CA ILE A 124 0.87 6.01 -4.34
C ILE A 124 2.38 6.25 -4.44
N GLU A 125 3.19 5.40 -3.82
CA GLU A 125 4.65 5.42 -3.97
C GLU A 125 5.07 5.31 -5.44
N ALA A 126 4.54 4.33 -6.18
CA ALA A 126 4.86 4.15 -7.59
C ALA A 126 4.41 5.34 -8.48
N TYR A 127 3.20 5.84 -8.23
CA TYR A 127 2.62 6.96 -8.99
C TYR A 127 3.42 8.25 -8.78
N THR A 128 3.69 8.59 -7.52
CA THR A 128 4.43 9.81 -7.17
C THR A 128 5.91 9.71 -7.55
N TYR A 129 6.50 8.50 -7.57
CA TYR A 129 7.84 8.30 -8.11
C TYR A 129 7.89 8.54 -9.63
N MET A 130 6.89 8.05 -10.37
CA MET A 130 6.77 8.35 -11.80
C MET A 130 6.62 9.86 -12.04
N GLU A 131 5.78 10.56 -11.26
CA GLU A 131 5.61 12.01 -11.38
C GLU A 131 6.92 12.76 -11.11
N TYR A 132 7.64 12.38 -10.05
CA TYR A 132 8.95 12.95 -9.74
C TYR A 132 9.90 12.81 -10.94
N LEU A 133 9.98 11.62 -11.54
CA LEU A 133 10.85 11.35 -12.69
C LEU A 133 10.37 12.01 -14.00
N SER A 134 9.08 12.32 -14.10
CA SER A 134 8.48 12.97 -15.28
C SER A 134 8.64 14.49 -15.28
N ARG A 135 9.09 15.08 -14.16
CA ARG A 135 9.45 16.50 -14.13
C ARG A 135 10.61 16.76 -15.10
N ASP A 136 10.47 17.84 -15.85
CA ASP A 136 11.53 18.39 -16.70
C ASP A 136 12.13 19.58 -15.96
N ASP A 137 13.45 19.61 -15.84
CA ASP A 137 14.19 20.70 -15.18
C ASP A 137 14.03 22.03 -15.93
N ASN A 138 13.56 21.99 -17.17
CA ASN A 138 13.35 23.17 -18.03
C ASN A 138 11.92 23.75 -17.98
N ASP A 139 11.00 23.14 -17.24
CA ASP A 139 9.61 23.61 -17.16
C ASP A 139 9.55 24.89 -16.28
N GLU A 140 9.15 26.03 -16.86
CA GLU A 140 9.09 27.33 -16.14
C GLU A 140 8.12 27.31 -14.94
N THR A 141 7.22 26.32 -14.88
CA THR A 141 6.30 26.11 -13.77
C THR A 141 6.58 24.79 -13.05
N PRO A 142 6.95 24.81 -11.75
CA PRO A 142 7.15 23.58 -11.00
C PRO A 142 5.81 22.84 -10.85
N LYS A 143 5.65 21.71 -11.55
CA LYS A 143 4.50 20.82 -11.39
C LYS A 143 4.53 20.24 -9.99
N SER A 144 3.56 20.57 -9.13
CA SER A 144 3.40 19.94 -7.82
C SER A 144 3.17 18.43 -7.94
N VAL A 145 3.56 17.67 -6.93
CA VAL A 145 3.16 16.26 -6.81
C VAL A 145 1.64 16.22 -6.68
N SER A 146 0.99 15.23 -7.32
CA SER A 146 -0.45 15.04 -7.20
C SER A 146 -0.82 14.73 -5.76
N ASP A 147 -1.71 15.53 -5.16
CA ASP A 147 -2.25 15.26 -3.83
C ASP A 147 -3.34 14.17 -3.86
N TRP A 148 -3.92 13.88 -2.71
CA TRP A 148 -4.99 12.88 -2.62
C TRP A 148 -6.24 13.26 -3.42
N GLN A 149 -6.50 14.56 -3.64
CA GLN A 149 -7.65 15.03 -4.42
C GLN A 149 -7.43 14.80 -5.91
N ALA A 150 -6.23 15.06 -6.40
CA ALA A 150 -5.82 14.75 -7.77
C ALA A 150 -5.96 13.25 -8.05
N LEU A 151 -5.48 12.39 -7.14
CA LEU A 151 -5.67 10.94 -7.28
C LEU A 151 -7.15 10.52 -7.15
N GLN A 152 -7.91 11.17 -6.27
CA GLN A 152 -9.35 10.90 -6.13
C GLN A 152 -10.10 11.21 -7.44
N SER A 153 -9.67 12.23 -8.18
CA SER A 153 -10.29 12.65 -9.44
C SER A 153 -10.08 11.65 -10.58
N VAL A 154 -8.98 10.91 -10.58
CA VAL A 154 -8.69 9.89 -11.61
C VAL A 154 -9.33 8.53 -11.28
N MET A 155 -9.66 8.28 -10.01
CA MET A 155 -10.31 7.04 -9.56
C MET A 155 -11.85 7.17 -9.50
N GLN A 156 -12.43 7.68 -10.59
CA GLN A 156 -13.86 7.84 -10.78
C GLN A 156 -14.37 6.82 -11.81
N TYR A 157 -15.49 6.15 -11.50
CA TYR A 157 -16.00 5.05 -12.30
C TYR A 157 -17.49 5.20 -12.61
N VAL A 158 -17.90 4.60 -13.72
CA VAL A 158 -19.28 4.54 -14.17
C VAL A 158 -19.63 3.08 -14.41
N GLU A 159 -20.83 2.67 -13.99
CA GLU A 159 -21.35 1.35 -14.33
C GLU A 159 -21.70 1.26 -15.81
N ASP A 160 -21.25 0.20 -16.45
CA ASP A 160 -21.67 -0.12 -17.81
C ASP A 160 -23.01 -0.87 -17.73
N PRO A 161 -24.12 -0.32 -18.26
CA PRO A 161 -25.42 -0.98 -18.24
C PRO A 161 -25.42 -2.36 -18.92
N SER A 162 -24.45 -2.61 -19.81
CA SER A 162 -24.36 -3.85 -20.59
C SER A 162 -23.70 -5.02 -19.86
N LYS A 163 -22.90 -4.77 -18.81
CA LYS A 163 -22.16 -5.82 -18.05
C LYS A 163 -22.85 -6.33 -16.79
N ALA A 164 -23.97 -5.71 -16.39
CA ALA A 164 -24.70 -6.07 -15.17
C ALA A 164 -25.28 -7.50 -15.15
N LYS A 165 -25.24 -8.24 -16.27
CA LYS A 165 -25.80 -9.61 -16.36
C LYS A 165 -24.81 -10.74 -16.05
N ASP A 166 -23.51 -10.49 -15.94
CA ASP A 166 -22.50 -11.56 -15.88
C ASP A 166 -21.73 -11.65 -14.54
N GLU A 167 -21.93 -10.71 -13.60
CA GLU A 167 -21.13 -10.64 -12.36
C GLU A 167 -21.96 -10.72 -11.06
N GLY A 168 -23.11 -11.42 -11.07
CA GLY A 168 -23.92 -11.55 -9.85
C GLY A 168 -25.07 -12.54 -9.93
N ALA A 169 -24.78 -13.81 -10.20
CA ALA A 169 -25.75 -14.90 -10.02
C ALA A 169 -25.35 -15.77 -8.83
N SER A 170 -25.74 -15.35 -7.62
CA SER A 170 -26.07 -16.28 -6.54
C SER A 170 -27.03 -15.63 -5.53
N VAL A 171 -28.33 -15.92 -5.72
CA VAL A 171 -29.36 -16.21 -4.70
C VAL A 171 -29.76 -15.01 -3.80
N GLU A 172 -31.02 -14.57 -3.66
CA GLU A 172 -32.32 -15.26 -3.62
C GLU A 172 -33.44 -14.24 -3.91
N GLU A 173 -34.49 -14.68 -4.59
CA GLU A 173 -35.74 -13.94 -4.75
C GLU A 173 -36.45 -13.81 -3.40
N MET A 174 -36.86 -12.58 -3.04
CA MET A 174 -37.94 -12.37 -2.09
C MET A 174 -38.75 -11.14 -2.53
N ASP A 175 -40.00 -11.41 -2.93
CA ASP A 175 -41.02 -10.44 -3.32
C ASP A 175 -41.27 -9.39 -2.22
N VAL A 176 -41.20 -8.09 -2.57
CA VAL A 176 -42.10 -7.06 -2.02
C VAL A 176 -42.31 -5.93 -3.05
N ASP A 177 -43.56 -5.84 -3.49
CA ASP A 177 -44.37 -4.72 -4.01
C ASP A 177 -43.77 -3.64 -4.94
N GLU A 178 -44.33 -3.60 -6.14
CA GLU A 178 -44.38 -2.43 -7.03
C GLU A 178 -45.08 -1.25 -6.35
N GLU A 179 -44.44 -0.08 -6.34
CA GLU A 179 -45.09 1.15 -6.83
C GLU A 179 -44.09 2.24 -7.28
N LYS A 180 -44.11 2.46 -8.60
CA LYS A 180 -43.95 3.71 -9.38
C LYS A 180 -42.80 4.70 -9.08
N GLY A 181 -41.99 4.89 -10.13
CA GLY A 181 -41.36 6.18 -10.43
C GLY A 181 -40.25 6.03 -11.46
N GLY A 182 -40.57 6.30 -12.73
CA GLY A 182 -39.60 6.23 -13.82
C GLY A 182 -38.47 7.26 -13.67
N GLU A 183 -37.23 6.77 -13.70
CA GLU A 183 -36.09 7.51 -14.18
C GLU A 183 -35.36 6.64 -15.21
N GLU A 184 -35.26 7.15 -16.43
CA GLU A 184 -34.51 6.53 -17.52
C GLU A 184 -33.05 6.29 -17.07
N GLY A 185 -32.56 5.07 -17.30
CA GLY A 185 -31.28 4.53 -16.82
C GLY A 185 -30.07 5.46 -16.92
N GLN A 186 -29.86 6.28 -15.89
CA GLN A 186 -28.58 6.94 -15.66
C GLN A 186 -27.59 5.94 -15.08
N ALA A 187 -26.46 5.77 -15.76
CA ALA A 187 -25.37 4.92 -15.29
C ALA A 187 -24.91 5.40 -13.90
N LYS A 188 -25.00 4.51 -12.89
CA LYS A 188 -24.63 4.86 -11.51
C LYS A 188 -23.13 5.10 -11.43
N LYS A 189 -22.74 6.24 -10.85
CA LYS A 189 -21.34 6.61 -10.60
C LYS A 189 -20.88 6.05 -9.26
N PHE A 190 -19.62 5.62 -9.20
CA PHE A 190 -18.96 5.19 -7.97
C PHE A 190 -17.47 5.54 -8.04
N GLN A 191 -16.79 5.54 -6.91
CA GLN A 191 -15.38 5.95 -6.83
C GLN A 191 -14.61 5.09 -5.82
N PHE A 192 -13.30 5.01 -5.98
CA PHE A 192 -12.42 4.52 -4.92
C PHE A 192 -12.06 5.69 -4.00
N PHE A 193 -12.39 5.61 -2.71
CA PHE A 193 -12.07 6.68 -1.75
C PHE A 193 -10.60 6.62 -1.32
N ILE A 194 -9.89 7.75 -1.44
CA ILE A 194 -8.50 7.88 -0.99
C ILE A 194 -8.47 8.62 0.35
N ASP A 195 -8.18 7.89 1.42
CA ASP A 195 -7.93 8.46 2.75
C ASP A 195 -6.63 9.31 2.70
N PRO A 196 -6.66 10.60 3.07
CA PRO A 196 -5.46 11.43 3.16
C PRO A 196 -4.35 10.82 4.02
N THR A 197 -4.70 10.04 5.04
CA THR A 197 -3.71 9.35 5.88
C THR A 197 -2.95 8.29 5.09
N GLU A 198 -3.65 7.48 4.28
CA GLU A 198 -3.03 6.48 3.42
C GLU A 198 -2.14 7.14 2.36
N TYR A 199 -2.57 8.28 1.82
CA TYR A 199 -1.76 9.06 0.90
C TYR A 199 -0.45 9.54 1.53
N VAL A 200 -0.51 10.15 2.71
CA VAL A 200 0.69 10.63 3.41
C VAL A 200 1.65 9.48 3.76
N LEU A 201 1.11 8.30 4.09
CA LEU A 201 1.91 7.11 4.35
C LEU A 201 2.60 6.58 3.06
N GLY A 202 1.86 6.43 1.95
CA GLY A 202 2.45 6.02 0.67
C GLY A 202 3.48 7.02 0.13
N LEU A 203 3.18 8.32 0.23
CA LEU A 203 4.11 9.38 -0.15
C LEU A 203 5.39 9.37 0.72
N SER A 204 5.32 8.87 1.96
CA SER A 204 6.51 8.80 2.79
C SER A 204 7.49 7.72 2.31
N ASP A 205 6.99 6.66 1.69
CA ASP A 205 7.82 5.57 1.17
C ASP A 205 8.59 5.97 -0.09
N LEU A 206 8.05 6.89 -0.89
CA LEU A 206 8.76 7.54 -2.01
C LEU A 206 10.16 8.02 -1.60
N THR A 207 10.33 8.54 -0.39
CA THR A 207 11.63 9.03 0.09
C THR A 207 12.70 7.93 0.17
N GLY A 208 12.29 6.69 0.39
CA GLY A 208 13.15 5.51 0.27
C GLY A 208 13.62 5.29 -1.16
N GLU A 209 12.72 5.43 -2.14
CA GLU A 209 13.05 5.30 -3.57
C GLU A 209 13.93 6.45 -4.08
N LEU A 210 13.69 7.69 -3.63
CA LEU A 210 14.55 8.83 -3.96
C LEU A 210 15.98 8.64 -3.43
N MET A 211 16.13 8.15 -2.19
CA MET A 211 17.44 7.82 -1.63
C MET A 211 18.13 6.71 -2.43
N ARG A 212 17.41 5.64 -2.82
CA ARG A 212 17.97 4.59 -3.68
C ARG A 212 18.42 5.15 -5.02
N ARG A 213 17.63 6.04 -5.63
CA ARG A 213 17.99 6.73 -6.87
C ARG A 213 19.27 7.55 -6.70
N CYS A 214 19.38 8.34 -5.64
CA CYS A 214 20.58 9.13 -5.33
C CYS A 214 21.85 8.25 -5.31
N ILE A 215 21.80 7.11 -4.62
CA ILE A 215 22.93 6.18 -4.55
C ILE A 215 23.24 5.54 -5.91
N ASN A 216 22.20 5.14 -6.66
CA ASN A 216 22.38 4.54 -7.99
C ASN A 216 22.97 5.55 -8.99
N SER A 217 22.55 6.82 -8.93
CA SER A 217 23.07 7.91 -9.75
C SER A 217 24.53 8.22 -9.42
N LEU A 218 24.93 8.16 -8.14
CA LEU A 218 26.34 8.25 -7.77
C LEU A 218 27.16 7.16 -8.47
N GLY A 219 26.68 5.90 -8.45
CA GLY A 219 27.35 4.77 -9.07
C GLY A 219 27.49 4.87 -10.59
N SER A 220 26.60 5.61 -11.26
CA SER A 220 26.70 5.90 -12.70
C SER A 220 27.51 7.16 -13.04
N GLY A 221 27.92 7.94 -12.02
CA GLY A 221 28.65 9.20 -12.18
C GLY A 221 27.75 10.42 -12.41
N ASP A 222 26.43 10.29 -12.26
CA ASP A 222 25.45 11.37 -12.41
C ASP A 222 25.31 12.14 -11.08
N THR A 223 26.18 13.13 -10.89
CA THR A 223 26.23 13.94 -9.67
C THR A 223 25.09 14.95 -9.57
N ASP A 224 24.51 15.36 -10.69
CA ASP A 224 23.46 16.38 -10.72
C ASP A 224 22.16 15.79 -10.16
N THR A 225 21.79 14.58 -10.60
CA THR A 225 20.65 13.84 -10.02
C THR A 225 20.85 13.59 -8.52
N CYS A 226 22.08 13.37 -8.04
CA CYS A 226 22.34 13.21 -6.61
C CYS A 226 21.95 14.45 -5.80
N MET A 227 22.34 15.63 -6.29
CA MET A 227 22.03 16.91 -5.64
C MET A 227 20.53 17.22 -5.67
N GLU A 228 19.89 16.98 -6.81
CA GLU A 228 18.45 17.21 -7.00
C GLU A 228 17.60 16.30 -6.11
N THR A 229 17.92 15.00 -6.06
CA THR A 229 17.27 14.03 -5.17
C THR A 229 17.47 14.39 -3.70
N CYS A 230 18.67 14.83 -3.30
CA CYS A 230 18.94 15.29 -1.94
C CYS A 230 18.11 16.52 -1.56
N SER A 231 18.04 17.53 -2.44
CA SER A 231 17.21 18.72 -2.23
C SER A 231 15.73 18.35 -2.06
N THR A 232 15.23 17.47 -2.92
CA THR A 232 13.85 16.97 -2.84
C THR A 232 13.58 16.23 -1.52
N LEU A 233 14.51 15.39 -1.07
CA LEU A 233 14.42 14.70 0.24
C LEU A 233 14.38 15.68 1.42
N GLN A 234 15.18 16.75 1.38
CA GLN A 234 15.16 17.80 2.41
C GLN A 234 13.81 18.53 2.46
N MET A 235 13.22 18.83 1.29
CA MET A 235 11.88 19.43 1.19
C MET A 235 10.81 18.52 1.76
N PHE A 236 10.81 17.23 1.40
CA PHE A 236 9.91 16.24 1.99
C PHE A 236 10.07 16.19 3.50
N TYR A 237 11.28 16.00 4.00
CA TYR A 237 11.52 15.89 5.44
C TYR A 237 11.04 17.13 6.19
N THR A 238 11.32 18.33 5.68
CA THR A 238 10.83 19.59 6.26
C THR A 238 9.30 19.64 6.31
N GLY A 239 8.62 19.22 5.23
CA GLY A 239 7.16 19.10 5.19
C GLY A 239 6.64 18.11 6.22
N TYR A 240 7.24 16.92 6.33
CA TYR A 240 6.80 15.87 7.24
C TYR A 240 7.02 16.21 8.73
N ILE A 241 8.13 16.83 9.11
CA ILE A 241 8.35 17.26 10.50
C ILE A 241 7.45 18.43 10.91
N SER A 242 6.87 19.16 9.95
CA SER A 242 5.89 20.21 10.23
C SER A 242 4.52 19.64 10.65
N LEU A 243 4.26 18.35 10.42
CA LEU A 243 3.02 17.69 10.78
C LEU A 243 2.95 17.48 12.30
N ASN A 244 2.15 18.29 12.99
CA ASN A 244 1.92 18.15 14.43
C ASN A 244 0.75 17.18 14.72
N LEU A 245 0.94 15.88 14.45
CA LEU A 245 -0.09 14.85 14.59
C LEU A 245 0.09 14.04 15.87
N GLN A 246 -0.91 14.08 16.74
CA GLN A 246 -0.92 13.29 17.97
C GLN A 246 -1.29 11.82 17.68
N ARG A 247 -0.64 10.88 18.37
CA ARG A 247 -0.95 9.43 18.34
C ARG A 247 -0.79 8.74 16.97
N ALA A 248 -0.12 9.37 16.00
CA ALA A 248 0.18 8.78 14.69
C ALA A 248 1.48 7.95 14.69
N ARG A 249 1.49 6.81 15.41
CA ARG A 249 2.70 5.97 15.59
C ARG A 249 3.32 5.50 14.28
N GLU A 250 2.50 5.16 13.30
CA GLU A 250 2.97 4.69 12.01
C GLU A 250 3.70 5.78 11.22
N LEU A 251 3.08 6.95 11.11
CA LEU A 251 3.70 8.10 10.49
C LEU A 251 5.02 8.48 11.18
N TRP A 252 5.06 8.47 12.52
CA TRP A 252 6.29 8.78 13.25
C TRP A 252 7.44 7.82 12.89
N ARG A 253 7.16 6.52 12.77
CA ARG A 253 8.16 5.55 12.28
C ARG A 253 8.64 5.88 10.87
N LYS A 254 7.73 6.26 9.97
CA LYS A 254 8.08 6.66 8.60
C LYS A 254 8.95 7.92 8.58
N ILE A 255 8.65 8.93 9.41
CA ILE A 255 9.45 10.15 9.53
C ILE A 255 10.87 9.84 10.05
N THR A 256 10.98 8.93 11.02
CA THR A 256 12.29 8.49 11.52
C THR A 256 13.11 7.80 10.43
N THR A 257 12.50 6.92 9.62
CA THR A 257 13.17 6.31 8.46
C THR A 257 13.52 7.35 7.39
N MET A 258 12.63 8.32 7.13
CA MET A 258 12.86 9.40 6.18
C MET A 258 14.08 10.25 6.58
N ARG A 259 14.28 10.51 7.87
CA ARG A 259 15.49 11.18 8.37
C ARG A 259 16.76 10.41 7.98
N GLN A 260 16.75 9.09 8.07
CA GLN A 260 17.88 8.25 7.66
C GLN A 260 18.11 8.33 6.14
N SER A 261 17.04 8.38 5.35
CA SER A 261 17.12 8.57 3.90
C SER A 261 17.75 9.92 3.53
N VAL A 262 17.36 11.00 4.21
CA VAL A 262 17.96 12.34 4.04
C VAL A 262 19.45 12.30 4.37
N LEU A 263 19.83 11.81 5.55
CA LEU A 263 21.22 11.77 5.97
C LEU A 263 22.10 10.97 4.99
N LYS A 264 21.59 9.89 4.42
CA LYS A 264 22.32 9.11 3.40
C LYS A 264 22.54 9.91 2.12
N ALA A 265 21.50 10.60 1.62
CA ALA A 265 21.62 11.44 0.43
C ALA A 265 22.55 12.65 0.64
N GLU A 266 22.49 13.28 1.82
CA GLU A 266 23.38 14.38 2.20
C GLU A 266 24.84 13.93 2.27
N ASN A 267 25.10 12.75 2.84
CA ASN A 267 26.45 12.17 2.86
C ASN A 267 26.97 11.86 1.45
N VAL A 268 26.12 11.36 0.55
CA VAL A 268 26.45 11.18 -0.87
C VAL A 268 26.88 12.52 -1.49
N CYS A 269 26.05 13.56 -1.34
CA CYS A 269 26.32 14.88 -1.90
C CYS A 269 27.58 15.53 -1.31
N TYR A 270 27.79 15.39 0.01
CA TYR A 270 28.99 15.84 0.69
C TYR A 270 30.25 15.17 0.12
N ASN A 271 30.22 13.83 -0.03
CA ASN A 271 31.36 13.08 -0.55
C ASN A 271 31.67 13.46 -2.01
N VAL A 272 30.65 13.64 -2.85
CA VAL A 272 30.80 14.15 -4.21
C VAL A 272 31.47 15.53 -4.21
N LYS A 273 31.03 16.43 -3.32
CA LYS A 273 31.55 17.80 -3.27
C LYS A 273 32.99 17.88 -2.79
N VAL A 274 33.39 17.07 -1.82
CA VAL A 274 34.73 17.11 -1.20
C VAL A 274 35.75 16.30 -1.99
N ARG A 275 35.38 15.11 -2.49
CA ARG A 275 36.32 14.17 -3.13
C ARG A 275 36.29 14.20 -4.66
N GLY A 276 35.26 14.80 -5.25
CA GLY A 276 34.93 14.62 -6.67
C GLY A 276 34.16 13.32 -6.92
N GLY A 277 33.43 13.25 -8.04
CA GLY A 277 32.49 12.17 -8.34
C GLY A 277 33.11 10.77 -8.29
N GLU A 278 34.26 10.57 -8.95
CA GLU A 278 34.91 9.25 -9.05
C GLU A 278 35.39 8.70 -7.69
N ALA A 279 35.94 9.56 -6.82
CA ALA A 279 36.43 9.14 -5.51
C ALA A 279 35.30 8.92 -4.49
N ALA A 280 34.14 9.58 -4.68
CA ALA A 280 32.96 9.36 -3.85
C ALA A 280 32.35 7.97 -4.04
N ILE A 281 32.41 7.40 -5.25
CA ILE A 281 31.94 6.04 -5.58
C ILE A 281 32.65 4.97 -4.75
N TRP A 282 33.95 5.16 -4.48
CA TRP A 282 34.73 4.20 -3.68
C TRP A 282 34.40 4.31 -2.18
N GLY A 283 34.11 5.51 -1.68
CA GLY A 283 33.78 5.76 -0.27
C GLY A 283 32.44 5.16 0.16
N SER A 284 31.42 5.18 -0.71
CA SER A 284 30.10 4.60 -0.40
C SER A 284 30.12 3.08 -0.15
N ASN A 285 31.12 2.37 -0.67
CA ASN A 285 31.28 0.93 -0.43
C ASN A 285 31.95 0.61 0.91
N PHE A 286 32.70 1.54 1.51
CA PHE A 286 33.41 1.31 2.77
C PHE A 286 32.55 1.57 4.01
N ASP A 287 31.58 2.49 3.94
CA ASP A 287 30.66 2.81 5.05
C ASP A 287 29.55 1.76 5.27
N GLN A 288 29.51 0.68 4.49
CA GLN A 288 28.58 -0.45 4.71
C GLN A 288 29.03 -1.43 5.80
N LYS A 289 30.21 -1.26 6.41
CA LYS A 289 30.50 -1.96 7.66
C LYS A 289 29.76 -1.26 8.79
N PRO A 290 28.77 -1.89 9.44
CA PRO A 290 28.15 -1.30 10.61
C PRO A 290 29.22 -1.10 11.66
N ALA A 291 29.42 0.16 12.08
CA ALA A 291 30.07 0.43 13.33
C ALA A 291 29.26 -0.27 14.43
N GLU A 292 29.97 -1.08 15.21
CA GLU A 292 29.47 -1.94 16.28
C GLU A 292 28.50 -1.21 17.23
N ASP A 293 27.42 -1.91 17.57
CA ASP A 293 26.58 -1.81 18.78
C ASP A 293 26.66 -0.51 19.58
N VAL A 294 25.80 0.45 19.24
CA VAL A 294 25.35 1.45 20.22
C VAL A 294 24.06 0.92 20.85
N ASP A 295 24.23 0.37 22.06
CA ASP A 295 23.17 -0.05 22.97
C ASP A 295 22.20 1.12 23.24
N GLU A 296 21.09 1.18 22.48
CA GLU A 296 19.97 2.08 22.76
C GLU A 296 19.20 1.54 23.98
N GLY A 297 19.77 1.81 25.15
CA GLY A 297 19.11 1.63 26.43
C GLY A 297 17.78 2.39 26.45
N PHE A 298 16.69 1.64 26.64
CA PHE A 298 15.37 2.17 26.94
C PHE A 298 15.41 3.01 28.22
N TYR A 299 14.96 4.26 28.11
CA TYR A 299 14.25 4.99 29.17
C TYR A 299 13.09 5.76 28.57
#